data_AF-A0A373VWS9-F1
#
_entry.id   AF-A0A373VWS9-F1
#
_cell.length_a   1.000
_cell.length_b   1.000
_cell.length_c   1.000
_cell.angle_alpha   90.00
_cell.angle_beta   90.00
_cell.angle_gamma   90.00
#
_symmetry.space_group_name_H-M   'P 1'
#
loop_
_entity.id
_entity.type
_entity.pdbx_description
1 polymer ?
#
loop_
_entity_poly.entity_id
_entity_poly.type
_entity_poly.pdbx_seq_one_letter_code
_entity_poly.pdbx_strand_id
1 'polypeptide(L)' 'MTNTALRAENSNSRTITFKSREHEKFYEEYLKKCRYQDVYHRALVYCLGIDRDTRNNVNKIYNFKTGCVKTECL' A
#
# COMPACT_ATOMS: atom_id res chain seq x y z
N MET A 1 -4.15 -4.31 -49.67
CA MET A 1 -4.82 -3.99 -48.40
C MET A 1 -3.98 -4.59 -47.28
N THR A 2 -3.21 -3.76 -46.60
CA THR A 2 -2.29 -4.18 -45.52
C THR A 2 -3.06 -4.28 -44.20
N ASN A 3 -3.08 -5.49 -43.62
CA ASN A 3 -3.61 -5.73 -42.28
C ASN A 3 -2.67 -5.11 -41.24
N THR A 4 -2.93 -3.88 -40.83
CA THR A 4 -2.30 -3.27 -39.66
C THR A 4 -3.32 -3.19 -38.55
N ALA A 5 -3.38 -4.22 -37.71
CA ALA A 5 -3.98 -4.12 -36.38
C ALA A 5 -2.97 -3.40 -35.47
N LEU A 6 -2.89 -2.08 -35.62
CA LEU A 6 -2.22 -1.24 -34.63
C LEU A 6 -3.09 -1.27 -33.38
N ARG A 7 -2.46 -1.48 -32.21
CA ARG A 7 -2.96 -1.22 -30.86
C ARG A 7 -3.42 -2.45 -30.06
N ALA A 8 -2.48 -2.98 -29.29
CA ALA A 8 -2.65 -3.16 -27.84
C ALA A 8 -1.27 -3.34 -27.20
N GLU A 9 -0.50 -2.25 -27.13
CA GLU A 9 0.56 -2.17 -26.12
C GLU A 9 -0.11 -2.10 -24.75
N ASN A 10 -0.48 -3.26 -24.20
CA ASN A 10 -1.01 -3.36 -22.85
C ASN A 10 0.16 -3.40 -21.87
N SER A 11 0.90 -2.29 -21.80
CA SER A 11 1.77 -1.98 -20.68
C SER A 11 0.86 -1.77 -19.47
N ASN A 12 0.54 -2.88 -18.79
CA ASN A 12 -0.21 -2.92 -17.54
C ASN A 12 0.58 -2.22 -16.42
N SER A 13 0.86 -0.92 -16.53
CA SER A 13 1.23 -0.10 -15.38
C SER A 13 -0.05 0.08 -14.55
N ARG A 14 -0.35 -0.93 -13.72
CA ARG A 14 -1.43 -0.78 -12.73
C ARG A 14 -0.97 0.27 -11.73
N THR A 15 -1.36 1.52 -11.97
CA THR A 15 -1.17 2.62 -11.04
C THR A 15 -1.94 2.29 -9.77
N ILE A 16 -1.29 2.36 -8.61
CA ILE A 16 -1.93 2.15 -7.32
C ILE A 16 -3.01 3.23 -7.15
N THR A 17 -4.25 2.82 -6.89
CA THR A 17 -5.37 3.74 -6.65
C THR A 17 -5.51 4.01 -5.16
N PHE A 18 -5.61 5.26 -4.72
CA PHE A 18 -5.84 5.59 -3.32
C PHE A 18 -7.27 6.08 -3.07
N LYS A 19 -7.87 5.65 -1.96
CA LYS A 19 -9.21 6.09 -1.53
C LYS A 19 -9.27 7.60 -1.27
N SER A 20 -8.20 8.19 -0.73
CA SER A 20 -8.11 9.62 -0.45
C SER A 20 -6.66 10.08 -0.40
N ARG A 21 -6.43 11.39 -0.41
CA ARG A 21 -5.09 11.99 -0.32
C ARG A 21 -4.41 11.64 1.00
N GLU A 22 -5.17 11.50 2.07
CA GLU A 22 -4.63 11.11 3.37
C GLU A 22 -4.26 9.62 3.43
N HIS A 23 -4.92 8.76 2.65
CA HIS A 23 -4.50 7.37 2.48
C HIS A 23 -3.18 7.32 1.71
N GLU A 24 -3.07 8.04 0.60
CA GLU A 24 -1.83 8.14 -0.19
C GLU A 24 -0.65 8.65 0.66
N LYS A 25 -0.84 9.79 1.34
CA LYS A 25 0.19 10.38 2.22
C LYS A 25 0.63 9.40 3.31
N PHE A 26 -0.32 8.71 3.93
CA PHE A 26 -0.02 7.69 4.94
C PHE A 26 0.81 6.55 4.35
N TYR A 27 0.40 6.02 3.21
CA TYR A 27 1.08 4.92 2.54
C TYR A 27 2.53 5.27 2.22
N GLU A 28 2.80 6.43 1.63
CA GLU A 28 4.16 6.88 1.32
C GLU A 28 5.03 7.10 2.56
N GLU A 29 4.46 7.68 3.62
CA GLU A 29 5.19 7.99 4.85
C GLU A 29 5.57 6.72 5.62
N TYR A 30 4.63 5.78 5.75
CA TYR A 30 4.83 4.56 6.55
C TYR A 30 5.55 3.46 5.78
N LEU A 31 5.45 3.42 4.45
CA LEU A 31 6.24 2.48 3.66
C LEU A 31 7.74 2.74 3.79
N LYS A 32 8.15 4.02 3.87
CA LYS A 32 9.56 4.40 4.13
C LYS A 32 10.04 4.01 5.52
N LYS A 33 9.15 3.91 6.50
CA LYS A 33 9.46 3.49 7.88
C LYS A 33 9.53 1.97 8.03
N CYS A 34 9.00 1.21 7.07
CA CYS A 34 9.06 -0.24 7.09
C CYS A 34 10.48 -0.72 6.78
N ARG A 35 11.00 -1.63 7.61
CA ARG A 35 12.29 -2.30 7.36
C ARG A 35 12.27 -3.13 6.08
N TYR A 36 11.15 -3.80 5.81
CA TYR A 36 10.93 -4.62 4.62
C TYR A 36 9.90 -3.94 3.72
N GLN A 37 10.25 -3.77 2.44
CA GLN A 37 9.35 -3.24 1.41
C GLN A 37 8.84 -4.35 0.49
N ASP A 38 8.69 -5.56 1.02
CA ASP A 38 8.14 -6.68 0.26
C ASP A 38 6.65 -6.46 -0.06
N VAL A 39 6.11 -7.36 -0.89
CA VAL A 39 4.74 -7.28 -1.36
C VAL A 39 3.73 -7.32 -0.20
N TYR A 40 4.01 -8.07 0.87
CA TYR A 40 3.13 -8.19 2.03
C TYR A 40 3.10 -6.91 2.85
N HIS A 41 4.25 -6.33 3.13
CA HIS A 41 4.37 -5.09 3.90
C HIS A 41 3.76 -3.91 3.15
N ARG A 42 3.94 -3.86 1.82
CA ARG A 42 3.27 -2.87 0.96
C ARG A 42 1.75 -3.04 1.04
N ALA A 43 1.23 -4.25 0.88
CA ALA A 43 -0.20 -4.51 0.99
C ALA A 43 -0.75 -4.17 2.39
N LEU A 44 -0.01 -4.50 3.45
CA LEU A 44 -0.41 -4.23 4.83
C LEU A 44 -0.50 -2.72 5.10
N VAL A 45 0.53 -1.96 4.77
CA VAL A 45 0.54 -0.49 4.97
C VAL A 45 -0.55 0.18 4.14
N TYR A 46 -0.80 -0.33 2.93
CA TYR A 46 -1.91 0.14 2.10
C TYR A 46 -3.25 -0.10 2.80
N CYS A 47 -3.54 -1.33 3.26
CA CYS A 47 -4.78 -1.63 3.97
C CYS A 47 -4.96 -0.80 5.26
N LEU A 48 -3.90 -0.63 6.04
CA LEU A 48 -3.91 0.20 7.26
C LEU A 48 -4.15 1.69 6.97
N GLY A 49 -3.82 2.14 5.76
CA GLY A 49 -4.02 3.52 5.33
C GLY A 49 -5.45 3.86 4.88
N ILE A 50 -6.28 2.86 4.61
CA ILE A 50 -7.65 3.06 4.09
C ILE A 50 -8.57 3.66 5.16
N ASP A 51 -8.51 3.12 6.38
CA ASP A 51 -9.38 3.51 7.48
C ASP A 51 -8.74 4.59 8.37
N ARG A 52 -9.57 5.46 8.96
CA ARG A 52 -9.06 6.54 9.82
C ARG A 52 -8.54 6.01 11.15
N ASP A 53 -9.23 5.05 11.75
CA ASP A 53 -8.92 4.55 13.07
C ASP A 53 -7.66 3.68 13.04
N THR A 54 -7.48 2.90 11.98
CA THR A 54 -6.25 2.13 11.74
C THR A 54 -5.04 3.05 11.56
N ARG A 55 -5.18 4.17 10.84
CA ARG A 55 -4.10 5.16 10.68
C ARG A 55 -3.70 5.81 12.00
N ASN A 56 -4.69 6.19 12.80
CA ASN A 56 -4.45 6.81 14.11
C ASN A 56 -3.82 5.83 15.13
N ASN A 57 -4.14 4.54 15.02
CA ASN A 57 -3.66 3.51 15.94
C ASN A 57 -2.57 2.62 15.35
N VAL A 58 -1.94 3.00 14.23
CA VAL A 58 -1.01 2.12 13.50
C VAL A 58 0.15 1.61 14.35
N ASN A 59 0.68 2.41 15.28
CA ASN A 59 1.78 1.99 16.17
C ASN A 59 1.35 0.96 17.24
N LYS A 60 0.04 0.88 17.50
CA LYS A 60 -0.57 -0.14 18.35
C LYS A 60 -0.81 -1.42 17.56
N ILE A 61 -1.20 -1.32 16.29
CA ILE A 61 -1.52 -2.47 15.43
C ILE A 61 -0.24 -3.12 14.87
N TYR A 62 0.77 -2.33 14.54
CA TYR A 62 1.94 -2.80 13.81
C TYR A 62 3.25 -2.27 14.39
N ASN A 63 4.21 -3.18 14.55
CA ASN A 63 5.56 -2.85 14.98
C ASN A 63 6.49 -2.69 13.78
N PHE A 64 6.72 -1.44 13.38
CA PHE A 64 7.62 -1.09 12.26
C PHE A 64 9.08 -1.51 12.46
N LYS A 65 9.52 -1.74 13.71
CA LYS A 65 10.90 -2.18 14.00
C LYS A 65 11.06 -3.69 13.77
N THR A 66 10.12 -4.49 14.27
CA THR A 66 10.19 -5.95 14.15
C THR A 66 9.60 -6.46 12.84
N GLY A 67 8.74 -5.68 12.19
CA GLY A 67 8.01 -6.11 11.00
C GLY A 67 6.75 -6.94 11.31
N CYS A 68 6.27 -6.93 12.56
CA CYS A 68 5.19 -7.82 13.01
C CYS A 68 3.94 -7.04 13.39
N VAL A 69 2.78 -7.62 13.10
CA VAL A 69 1.48 -7.19 13.64
C VAL A 69 1.43 -7.57 15.12
N LYS A 70 0.92 -6.65 15.94
CA LYS A 70 0.70 -6.86 17.36
C LYS A 70 -0.70 -7.43 17.56
N THR A 71 -0.77 -8.68 17.99
CA THR A 71 -2.04 -9.40 18.20
C THR A 71 -2.79 -8.95 19.45
N GLU A 72 -2.12 -8.24 20.37
CA GLU A 72 -2.69 -7.66 21.59
C GLU A 72 -3.62 -6.46 21.34
N CYS A 73 -3.73 -6.01 20.09
CA CYS A 73 -4.61 -4.92 19.65
C CYS A 73 -5.77 -5.41 18.76
N LEU A 74 -5.95 -6.74 18.63
CA LEU A 74 -7.10 -7.41 18.01
C LEU A 74 -8.06 -7.88 19.11
#